data_AF-A0A9P1CIF5-F1
#
_entry.id   AF-A0A9P1CIF5-F1
#
_cell.length_a   1.000
_cell.length_b   1.000
_cell.length_c   1.000
_cell.angle_alpha   90.00
_cell.angle_beta   90.00
_cell.angle_gamma   90.00
#
_symmetry.space_group_name_H-M   'P 1'
#
loop_
_entity.id
_entity.type
_entity.pdbx_description
1 polymer ?
#
loop_
_entity_poly.entity_id
_entity_poly.type
_entity_poly.pdbx_seq_one_letter_code
_entity_poly.pdbx_strand_id
1 'polypeptide(L)'
;MFVRKSGPVKLRGKAAEIKCLGEPLLAYWSSCYDETNEQHQQVLYLLQMSCRCEEIIFENKSALAFSDEDAAAFQEAVFAYGHLGHLLWCHFQETDLKKQGLFTCTSKTHAICHSALLSRYLNPRLVWCFIGEDMMSTVQQLTQACTKGNTPLSGPMKSLEHWRIAMHLEWQS
;
A
#
# COMPACT_ATOMS: atom_id res chain seq x y z
N MET A 1 28.26 -20.24 3.69
CA MET A 1 28.20 -18.78 3.91
C MET A 1 27.04 -18.24 3.07
N PHE A 2 25.94 -17.80 3.69
CA PHE A 2 24.79 -17.26 2.95
C PHE A 2 25.20 -15.90 2.38
N VAL A 3 25.57 -15.87 1.10
CA VAL A 3 25.87 -14.63 0.39
C VAL A 3 24.54 -13.88 0.21
N ARG A 4 24.39 -12.71 0.86
CA ARG A 4 23.25 -11.82 0.63
C ARG A 4 23.20 -11.49 -0.86
N LYS A 5 22.13 -11.88 -1.54
CA LYS A 5 21.85 -11.40 -2.90
C LYS A 5 21.79 -9.87 -2.87
N SER A 6 22.39 -9.22 -3.86
CA SER A 6 22.36 -7.76 -3.97
C SER A 6 20.93 -7.25 -4.14
N GLY A 7 20.65 -6.08 -3.59
CA GLY A 7 19.36 -5.40 -3.67
C GLY A 7 18.57 -5.39 -2.36
N PRO A 8 17.36 -4.79 -2.38
CA PRO A 8 16.52 -4.64 -1.20
C PRO A 8 16.10 -5.99 -0.61
N VAL A 9 15.97 -6.01 0.72
CA VAL A 9 15.40 -7.15 1.44
C VAL A 9 13.97 -7.36 0.95
N LYS A 10 13.72 -8.47 0.27
CA LYS A 10 12.37 -8.84 -0.18
C LYS A 10 11.63 -9.48 0.99
N LEU A 11 10.73 -8.74 1.61
CA LEU A 11 9.71 -9.34 2.46
C LEU A 11 8.81 -10.22 1.56
N ARG A 12 8.79 -11.52 1.85
CA ARG A 12 7.91 -12.49 1.21
C ARG A 12 6.76 -12.79 2.17
N GLY A 13 5.78 -11.90 2.21
CA GLY A 13 4.53 -12.14 2.92
C GLY A 13 3.38 -11.65 2.06
N LYS A 14 2.30 -12.43 1.97
CA LYS A 14 1.07 -11.96 1.35
C LYS A 14 0.47 -10.84 2.19
N ALA A 15 -0.26 -9.92 1.57
CA ALA A 15 -0.88 -8.80 2.28
C ALA A 15 -1.70 -9.25 3.50
N ALA A 16 -2.45 -10.36 3.37
CA ALA A 16 -3.21 -10.96 4.46
C ALA A 16 -2.34 -11.50 5.61
N GLU A 17 -1.15 -12.02 5.32
CA GLU A 17 -0.23 -12.60 6.32
C GLU A 17 0.49 -11.51 7.12
N ILE A 18 0.74 -10.35 6.50
CA ILE A 18 1.47 -9.23 7.12
C ILE A 18 0.54 -8.16 7.69
N LYS A 19 -0.78 -8.31 7.55
CA LYS A 19 -1.78 -7.34 8.00
C LYS A 19 -1.67 -7.00 9.49
N CYS A 20 -1.23 -7.95 10.33
CA CYS A 20 -1.10 -7.73 11.76
C CYS A 20 0.35 -7.48 12.20
N LEU A 21 1.26 -7.18 11.26
CA LEU A 21 2.68 -6.99 11.54
C LEU A 21 3.00 -5.58 12.06
N GLY A 22 2.13 -4.60 11.81
CA GLY A 22 2.34 -3.19 12.18
C GLY A 22 2.58 -3.00 13.68
N GLU A 23 1.61 -3.39 14.51
CA GLU A 23 1.70 -3.21 15.97
C GLU A 23 2.89 -3.95 16.61
N PRO A 24 3.18 -5.24 16.31
CA PRO A 24 4.37 -5.91 16.84
C PRO A 24 5.68 -5.24 16.41
N LEU A 25 5.74 -4.73 15.17
CA LEU A 25 6.94 -4.04 14.67
C LEU A 25 7.13 -2.70 15.39
N LEU A 26 6.04 -1.96 15.61
CA LEU A 26 6.05 -0.73 16.40
C LEU A 26 6.51 -0.99 17.84
N ALA A 27 5.96 -2.02 18.50
CA ALA A 27 6.35 -2.39 19.85
C ALA A 27 7.83 -2.79 19.94
N TYR A 28 8.30 -3.58 18.98
CA TYR A 28 9.71 -3.96 18.90
C TYR A 28 10.61 -2.74 18.70
N TRP A 29 10.32 -1.88 17.71
CA TRP A 29 11.11 -0.68 17.44
C TRP A 29 11.15 0.25 18.65
N SER A 30 10.01 0.45 19.31
CA SER A 30 9.90 1.26 20.53
C SER A 30 10.80 0.75 21.67
N SER A 31 11.13 -0.54 21.70
CA SER A 31 12.00 -1.13 22.72
C SER A 31 13.50 -0.99 22.44
N CYS A 32 13.89 -0.68 21.20
CA CYS A 32 15.29 -0.73 20.77
C CYS A 32 15.78 0.50 19.99
N TYR A 33 14.91 1.47 19.71
CA TYR A 33 15.32 2.69 19.01
C TYR A 33 16.20 3.58 19.89
N ASP A 34 16.92 4.49 19.24
CA ASP A 34 17.79 5.45 19.92
C ASP A 34 17.08 6.79 19.95
N GLU A 35 16.75 7.28 21.14
CA GLU A 35 16.05 8.55 21.33
C GLU A 35 16.89 9.76 20.90
N THR A 36 18.21 9.63 20.83
CA THR A 36 19.10 10.73 20.41
C THR A 36 19.28 10.79 18.89
N ASN A 37 18.84 9.74 18.17
CA ASN A 37 18.96 9.63 16.74
C ASN A 37 17.67 10.09 16.04
N GLU A 38 17.75 11.18 15.28
CA GLU A 38 16.61 11.76 14.56
C GLU A 38 15.95 10.77 13.60
N GLN A 39 16.73 9.99 12.85
CA GLN A 39 16.19 9.01 11.91
C GLN A 39 15.48 7.87 12.65
N HIS A 40 15.96 7.46 13.83
CA HIS A 40 15.27 6.46 14.64
C HIS A 40 13.91 6.97 15.15
N GLN A 41 13.85 8.23 15.57
CA GLN A 41 12.59 8.89 15.92
C GLN A 41 11.66 8.97 14.69
N GLN A 42 12.17 9.37 13.52
CA GLN A 42 11.38 9.41 12.28
C GLN A 42 10.79 8.04 11.92
N VAL A 43 11.56 6.95 12.08
CA VAL A 43 11.05 5.57 11.87
C VAL A 43 9.97 5.23 12.89
N LEU A 44 10.12 5.62 14.15
CA LEU A 44 9.10 5.41 15.17
C LEU A 44 7.78 6.10 14.78
N TYR A 45 7.83 7.39 14.43
CA TYR A 45 6.66 8.14 13.98
C TYR A 45 6.04 7.55 12.70
N LEU A 46 6.87 7.08 11.76
CA LEU A 46 6.38 6.43 10.54
C LEU A 46 5.60 5.15 10.87
N LEU A 47 6.08 4.32 11.80
CA LEU A 47 5.40 3.11 12.26
C LEU A 47 4.08 3.43 12.97
N GLN A 48 4.06 4.48 13.80
CA GLN A 48 2.84 4.96 14.45
C GLN A 48 1.79 5.41 13.42
N MET A 49 2.19 6.20 12.42
CA MET A 49 1.29 6.63 11.35
C MET A 49 0.76 5.45 10.52
N SER A 50 1.60 4.44 10.27
CA SER A 50 1.17 3.21 9.60
C SER A 50 0.09 2.47 10.39
N CYS A 51 0.28 2.29 11.71
CA CYS A 51 -0.71 1.65 12.57
C CYS A 51 -2.00 2.48 12.64
N ARG A 52 -1.88 3.80 12.77
CA ARG A 52 -3.03 4.71 12.80
C ARG A 52 -3.88 4.63 11.53
N CYS A 53 -3.24 4.51 10.37
CA CYS A 53 -3.95 4.30 9.11
C CYS A 53 -4.79 3.01 9.16
N GLU A 54 -4.20 1.90 9.62
CA GLU A 54 -4.88 0.60 9.72
C GLU A 54 -6.03 0.60 10.72
N GLU A 55 -5.86 1.27 11.86
CA GLU A 55 -6.91 1.47 12.88
C GLU A 55 -8.14 2.16 12.29
N ILE A 56 -7.96 3.33 11.66
CA ILE A 56 -9.09 4.09 11.08
C ILE A 56 -9.83 3.26 10.03
N ILE A 57 -9.08 2.53 9.20
CA ILE A 57 -9.63 1.61 8.21
C ILE A 57 -10.40 0.46 8.86
N PHE A 58 -9.94 -0.04 10.00
CA PHE A 58 -10.59 -1.12 10.73
C PHE A 58 -11.88 -0.64 11.42
N GLU A 59 -11.83 0.53 12.06
CA GLU A 59 -12.98 1.19 12.69
C GLU A 59 -14.10 1.45 11.68
N ASN A 60 -13.73 1.88 10.47
CA ASN A 60 -14.66 2.17 9.38
C ASN A 60 -14.97 0.96 8.47
N LYS A 61 -14.73 -0.29 8.89
CA LYS A 61 -14.80 -1.48 8.01
C LYS A 61 -16.13 -1.70 7.26
N SER A 62 -17.24 -1.25 7.83
CA SER A 62 -18.59 -1.43 7.28
C SER A 62 -19.16 -0.16 6.63
N ALA A 63 -18.44 0.96 6.72
CA ALA A 63 -18.91 2.23 6.21
C ALA A 63 -18.64 2.32 4.69
N LEU A 64 -19.58 2.92 3.95
CA LEU A 64 -19.40 3.20 2.52
C LEU A 64 -18.31 4.25 2.28
N ALA A 65 -18.18 5.21 3.20
CA ALA A 65 -17.18 6.27 3.21
C ALA A 65 -16.85 6.61 4.66
N PHE A 66 -15.70 7.26 4.89
CA PHE A 66 -15.31 7.72 6.22
C PHE A 66 -16.14 8.93 6.65
N SER A 67 -16.30 9.11 7.96
CA SER A 67 -16.80 10.37 8.52
C SER A 67 -15.84 11.52 8.18
N ASP A 68 -16.28 12.78 8.25
CA ASP A 68 -15.39 13.93 7.98
C ASP A 68 -14.19 13.96 8.95
N GLU A 69 -14.40 13.54 10.20
CA GLU A 69 -13.36 13.43 11.22
C GLU A 69 -12.35 12.33 10.88
N ASP A 70 -12.84 11.12 10.56
CA ASP A 70 -11.98 9.99 10.21
C ASP A 70 -11.23 10.22 8.90
N ALA A 71 -11.88 10.87 7.92
CA ALA A 71 -11.25 11.21 6.65
C ALA A 71 -10.11 12.21 6.85
N ALA A 72 -10.31 13.24 7.69
CA ALA A 72 -9.26 14.20 8.03
C ALA A 72 -8.10 13.52 8.76
N ALA A 73 -8.40 12.70 9.79
CA ALA A 73 -7.39 11.96 10.54
C ALA A 73 -6.61 10.97 9.66
N PHE A 74 -7.30 10.30 8.74
CA PHE A 74 -6.67 9.38 7.79
C PHE A 74 -5.78 10.11 6.79
N GLN A 75 -6.22 11.27 6.29
CA GLN A 75 -5.41 12.10 5.42
C GLN A 75 -4.15 12.60 6.12
N GLU A 76 -4.26 13.08 7.36
CA GLU A 76 -3.11 13.51 8.15
C GLU A 76 -2.11 12.36 8.33
N ALA A 77 -2.58 11.18 8.77
CA ALA A 77 -1.74 10.01 8.99
C ALA A 77 -1.03 9.53 7.70
N VAL A 78 -1.75 9.45 6.58
CA VAL A 78 -1.18 9.01 5.28
C VAL A 78 -0.15 10.00 4.76
N PHE A 79 -0.41 11.31 4.89
CA PHE A 79 0.53 12.33 4.43
C PHE A 79 1.77 12.39 5.33
N ALA A 80 1.61 12.26 6.64
CA ALA A 80 2.73 12.14 7.58
C ALA A 80 3.58 10.90 7.28
N TYR A 81 2.94 9.73 7.08
CA TYR A 81 3.62 8.50 6.67
C TYR A 81 4.43 8.68 5.37
N GLY A 82 3.81 9.26 4.34
CA GLY A 82 4.45 9.50 3.05
C GLY A 82 5.61 10.49 3.14
N HIS A 83 5.45 11.57 3.91
CA HIS A 83 6.48 12.59 4.12
C HIS A 83 7.68 12.03 4.89
N LEU A 84 7.45 11.37 6.02
CA LEU A 84 8.52 10.72 6.80
C LEU A 84 9.24 9.66 5.97
N GLY A 85 8.51 8.87 5.19
CA GLY A 85 9.09 7.88 4.29
C GLY A 85 10.02 8.52 3.25
N HIS A 86 9.63 9.67 2.70
CA HIS A 86 10.45 10.42 1.77
C HIS A 86 11.72 11.00 2.43
N LEU A 87 11.61 11.58 3.63
CA LEU A 87 12.76 12.10 4.37
C LEU A 87 13.79 11.00 4.68
N LEU A 88 13.32 9.86 5.18
CA LEU A 88 14.15 8.69 5.45
C LEU A 88 14.79 8.16 4.17
N TRP A 89 14.03 8.10 3.07
CA TRP A 89 14.58 7.73 1.77
C TRP A 89 15.72 8.66 1.35
N CYS A 90 15.52 9.97 1.37
CA CYS A 90 16.54 10.96 1.04
C CYS A 90 17.79 10.79 1.90
N HIS A 91 17.64 10.64 3.22
CA HIS A 91 18.75 10.41 4.13
C HIS A 91 19.54 9.14 3.75
N PHE A 92 18.86 8.00 3.58
CA PHE A 92 19.55 6.74 3.30
C PHE A 92 20.08 6.62 1.86
N GLN A 93 19.63 7.46 0.92
CA GLN A 93 20.23 7.57 -0.42
C GLN A 93 21.66 8.10 -0.41
N GLU A 94 22.05 8.84 0.62
CA GLU A 94 23.40 9.41 0.77
C GLU A 94 24.36 8.50 1.56
N THR A 95 23.83 7.41 2.13
CA THR A 95 24.59 6.46 2.95
C THR A 95 24.98 5.19 2.17
N ASP A 96 25.87 4.37 2.74
CA ASP A 96 26.19 3.03 2.21
C ASP A 96 24.98 2.09 2.13
N LEU A 97 23.87 2.44 2.79
CA LEU A 97 22.60 1.71 2.76
C LEU A 97 21.80 1.95 1.48
N LYS A 98 22.23 2.85 0.58
CA LYS A 98 21.60 3.09 -0.73
C LYS A 98 21.34 1.81 -1.51
N LYS A 99 22.29 0.86 -1.49
CA LYS A 99 22.19 -0.43 -2.20
C LYS A 99 21.05 -1.32 -1.68
N GLN A 100 20.54 -1.05 -0.48
CA GLN A 100 19.44 -1.76 0.15
C GLN A 100 18.07 -1.17 -0.19
N GLY A 101 18.00 -0.01 -0.87
CA GLY A 101 16.74 0.58 -1.31
C GLY A 101 15.73 0.86 -0.18
N LEU A 102 16.23 1.19 1.01
CA LEU A 102 15.39 1.44 2.18
C LEU A 102 14.45 2.63 1.94
N PHE A 103 13.23 2.52 2.46
CA PHE A 103 12.19 3.56 2.40
C PHE A 103 11.82 4.07 1.00
N THR A 104 12.12 3.31 -0.06
CA THR A 104 11.80 3.71 -1.44
C THR A 104 10.33 4.14 -1.58
N CYS A 105 10.10 5.41 -1.94
CA CYS A 105 8.76 5.90 -2.27
C CYS A 105 8.31 5.25 -3.59
N THR A 106 7.19 4.53 -3.54
CA THR A 106 6.67 3.82 -4.72
C THR A 106 5.42 4.48 -5.26
N SER A 107 4.98 4.10 -6.45
CA SER A 107 3.66 4.46 -6.99
C SER A 107 2.52 4.04 -6.04
N LYS A 108 2.72 3.01 -5.21
CA LYS A 108 1.75 2.60 -4.18
C LYS A 108 1.62 3.64 -3.07
N THR A 109 2.73 4.27 -2.67
CA THR A 109 2.72 5.38 -1.71
C THR A 109 1.90 6.57 -2.25
N HIS A 110 2.04 6.86 -3.55
CA HIS A 110 1.23 7.91 -4.18
C HIS A 110 -0.26 7.52 -4.26
N ALA A 111 -0.55 6.25 -4.59
CA ALA A 111 -1.92 5.76 -4.66
C ALA A 111 -2.65 5.79 -3.31
N ILE A 112 -1.97 5.53 -2.19
CA ILE A 112 -2.57 5.66 -0.85
C ILE A 112 -2.87 7.13 -0.51
N CYS A 113 -2.04 8.09 -0.94
CA CYS A 113 -2.35 9.51 -0.76
C CYS A 113 -3.65 9.92 -1.49
N HIS A 114 -3.85 9.45 -2.72
CA HIS A 114 -5.12 9.67 -3.43
C HIS A 114 -6.29 8.98 -2.74
N SER A 115 -6.08 7.77 -2.22
CA SER A 115 -7.10 7.06 -1.45
C SER A 115 -7.51 7.86 -0.21
N ALA A 116 -6.56 8.53 0.44
CA ALA A 116 -6.85 9.37 1.58
C ALA A 116 -7.66 10.62 1.21
N LEU A 117 -7.30 11.32 0.12
CA LEU A 117 -8.05 12.47 -0.39
C LEU A 117 -9.50 12.14 -0.77
N LEU A 118 -9.75 10.90 -1.17
CA LEU A 118 -11.08 10.43 -1.60
C LEU A 118 -11.86 9.70 -0.49
N SER A 119 -11.24 9.47 0.68
CA SER A 119 -11.78 8.61 1.74
C SER A 119 -13.13 9.09 2.30
N ARG A 120 -13.39 10.40 2.28
CA ARG A 120 -14.68 11.00 2.65
C ARG A 120 -15.84 10.67 1.71
N TYR A 121 -15.53 10.26 0.48
CA TYR A 121 -16.53 9.92 -0.53
C TYR A 121 -16.65 8.42 -0.74
N LEU A 122 -15.55 7.69 -0.53
CA LEU A 122 -15.50 6.26 -0.74
C LEU A 122 -14.43 5.63 0.16
N ASN A 123 -14.85 4.64 0.93
CA ASN A 123 -13.97 3.93 1.85
C ASN A 123 -12.83 3.26 1.06
N PRO A 124 -11.55 3.53 1.40
CA PRO A 124 -10.40 2.92 0.73
C PRO A 124 -10.48 1.38 0.62
N ARG A 125 -11.12 0.70 1.56
CA ARG A 125 -11.30 -0.76 1.54
C ARG A 125 -12.11 -1.27 0.36
N LEU A 126 -13.02 -0.45 -0.17
CA LEU A 126 -13.89 -0.83 -1.28
C LEU A 126 -13.21 -0.69 -2.64
N VAL A 127 -12.15 0.12 -2.72
CA VAL A 127 -11.41 0.40 -3.97
C VAL A 127 -9.99 -0.13 -3.96
N TRP A 128 -9.48 -0.55 -2.81
CA TRP A 128 -8.18 -1.18 -2.75
C TRP A 128 -8.20 -2.52 -3.46
N CYS A 129 -7.54 -2.57 -4.62
CA CYS A 129 -7.26 -3.77 -5.42
C CYS A 129 -6.46 -4.86 -4.67
N PHE A 130 -6.12 -4.64 -3.40
CA PHE A 130 -5.37 -5.55 -2.54
C PHE A 130 -6.24 -6.25 -1.49
N ILE A 131 -7.51 -5.83 -1.30
CA ILE A 131 -8.48 -6.66 -0.58
C ILE A 131 -8.91 -7.75 -1.57
N GLY A 132 -8.43 -8.97 -1.35
CA GLY A 132 -8.60 -10.08 -2.30
C GLY A 132 -7.72 -9.95 -3.53
N GLU A 133 -6.40 -10.18 -3.38
CA GLU A 133 -5.40 -10.30 -4.47
C GLU A 133 -5.87 -11.11 -5.70
N ASP A 134 -6.92 -11.91 -5.54
CA ASP A 134 -7.61 -12.64 -6.59
C ASP A 134 -8.12 -11.73 -7.71
N MET A 135 -8.67 -10.54 -7.43
CA MET A 135 -9.22 -9.68 -8.49
C MET A 135 -8.12 -9.19 -9.43
N MET A 136 -6.99 -8.73 -8.90
CA MET A 136 -5.89 -8.27 -9.75
C MET A 136 -5.25 -9.42 -10.53
N SER A 137 -5.08 -10.60 -9.91
CA SER A 137 -4.61 -11.79 -10.62
C SER A 137 -5.58 -12.19 -11.74
N THR A 138 -6.88 -12.14 -11.48
CA THR A 138 -7.94 -12.44 -12.44
C THR A 138 -7.95 -11.44 -13.60
N VAL A 139 -7.86 -10.14 -13.31
CA VAL A 139 -7.80 -9.07 -14.33
C VAL A 139 -6.51 -9.18 -15.15
N GLN A 140 -5.37 -9.53 -14.54
CA GLN A 140 -4.13 -9.77 -15.27
C GLN A 140 -4.24 -10.96 -16.21
N GLN A 141 -4.80 -12.09 -15.76
CA GLN A 141 -5.04 -13.25 -16.62
C GLN A 141 -6.00 -12.92 -17.77
N LEU A 142 -7.08 -12.19 -17.48
CA LEU A 142 -8.03 -11.73 -18.48
C LEU A 142 -7.36 -10.82 -19.52
N THR A 143 -6.54 -9.87 -19.06
CA THR A 143 -5.81 -8.94 -19.93
C THR A 143 -4.78 -9.69 -20.77
N GLN A 144 -4.02 -10.63 -20.18
CA GLN A 144 -3.06 -11.47 -20.91
C GLN A 144 -3.76 -12.25 -22.03
N ALA A 145 -4.91 -12.87 -21.75
CA ALA A 145 -5.71 -13.56 -22.76
C ALA A 145 -6.15 -12.62 -23.91
N CYS A 146 -6.39 -11.35 -23.61
CA CYS A 146 -6.78 -10.33 -24.60
C CYS A 146 -5.59 -9.68 -25.32
N THR A 147 -4.36 -9.78 -24.82
CA THR A 147 -3.18 -9.22 -25.52
C THR A 147 -2.64 -10.12 -26.64
N LYS A 148 -2.91 -11.44 -26.58
CA LYS A 148 -2.42 -12.38 -27.59
C LYS A 148 -3.13 -12.15 -28.93
N GLY A 149 -2.37 -11.67 -29.92
CA GLY A 149 -2.87 -11.45 -31.30
C GLY A 149 -3.66 -10.15 -31.50
N ASN A 150 -3.69 -9.26 -30.50
CA ASN A 150 -4.34 -7.94 -30.61
C ASN A 150 -3.31 -6.81 -30.68
N THR A 151 -3.71 -5.68 -31.25
CA THR A 151 -2.86 -4.49 -31.30
C THR A 151 -2.80 -3.83 -29.92
N PRO A 152 -1.77 -3.01 -29.64
CA PRO A 152 -1.67 -2.29 -28.36
C PRO A 152 -2.89 -1.43 -28.03
N LEU A 153 -3.64 -0.98 -29.04
CA LEU A 153 -4.88 -0.21 -28.89
C LEU A 153 -6.11 -1.11 -28.69
N SER A 154 -6.21 -2.25 -29.36
CA SER A 154 -7.40 -3.12 -29.27
C SER A 154 -7.39 -4.04 -28.04
N GLY A 155 -6.21 -4.41 -27.53
CA GLY A 155 -6.06 -5.27 -26.35
C GLY A 155 -6.74 -4.72 -25.08
N PRO A 156 -6.48 -3.45 -24.69
CA PRO A 156 -7.15 -2.84 -23.53
C PRO A 156 -8.67 -2.76 -23.68
N MET A 157 -9.16 -2.37 -24.87
CA MET A 157 -10.61 -2.27 -25.14
C MET A 157 -11.31 -3.62 -24.99
N LYS A 158 -10.73 -4.68 -25.56
CA LYS A 158 -11.27 -6.05 -25.45
C LYS A 158 -11.23 -6.58 -24.01
N SER A 159 -10.18 -6.24 -23.26
CA SER A 159 -10.06 -6.59 -21.84
C SER A 159 -11.17 -5.94 -21.02
N LEU A 160 -11.47 -4.65 -21.28
CA LEU A 160 -12.57 -3.91 -20.65
C LEU A 160 -13.94 -4.50 -20.98
N GLU A 161 -14.19 -4.87 -22.24
CA GLU A 161 -15.45 -5.52 -22.65
C GLU A 161 -15.68 -6.84 -21.92
N HIS A 162 -14.66 -7.71 -21.87
CA HIS A 162 -14.78 -8.98 -21.14
C HIS A 162 -14.96 -8.76 -19.64
N TRP A 163 -14.25 -7.79 -19.05
CA TRP A 163 -14.41 -7.45 -17.64
C TRP A 163 -15.85 -6.99 -17.35
N ARG A 164 -16.42 -6.14 -18.21
CA ARG A 164 -17.81 -5.69 -18.07
C ARG A 164 -18.80 -6.84 -18.10
N ILE A 165 -18.61 -7.83 -18.98
CA ILE A 165 -19.46 -9.03 -19.04
C ILE A 165 -19.31 -9.86 -17.76
N ALA A 166 -18.08 -10.08 -17.30
CA ALA A 166 -17.81 -10.84 -16.08
C ALA A 166 -18.49 -10.20 -14.85
N MET A 167 -18.32 -8.89 -14.66
CA MET A 167 -18.96 -8.15 -13.57
C MET A 167 -20.49 -8.19 -13.64
N HIS A 168 -21.06 -8.16 -14.85
CA HIS A 168 -22.51 -8.25 -15.03
C HIS A 168 -23.07 -9.61 -14.59
N LEU A 169 -22.34 -10.70 -14.87
CA LEU A 169 -22.73 -12.05 -14.47
C LEU A 169 -22.59 -12.24 -12.95
N GLU A 170 -21.53 -11.70 -12.35
CA GLU A 170 -21.29 -11.78 -10.90
C GLU A 170 -22.35 -11.01 -10.10
N TRP A 171 -22.80 -9.85 -10.58
CA TRP A 171 -23.82 -9.05 -9.89
C TRP A 171 -25.25 -9.61 -10.01
N GLN A 172 -25.45 -10.62 -10.88
CA GLN A 172 -26.74 -11.31 -11.04
C GLN A 172 -26.85 -12.59 -10.20
N SER A 173 -25.75 -13.09 -9.64
CA SER A 173 -25.71 -14.26 -8.75
C SER A 173 -25.79 -13.89 -7.28
#